data_AF-A0A0M6YK90-F1
#
_entry.id   AF-A0A0M6YK90-F1
#
_cell.length_a   1.000
_cell.length_b   1.000
_cell.length_c   1.000
_cell.angle_alpha   90.00
_cell.angle_beta   90.00
_cell.angle_gamma   90.00
#
_symmetry.space_group_name_H-M   'P 1'
#
loop_
_entity.id
_entity.type
_entity.pdbx_description
1 polymer ?
#
loop_
_entity_poly.entity_id
_entity_poly.type
_entity_poly.pdbx_seq_one_letter_code
_entity_poly.pdbx_strand_id
1 'polypeptide(L)'
;MIPSPGIWPLAMLWLGFAVAAGGIWVAGGALARAADRIADRYSLAKSLVGLLFLSVVTSLPEIVTTFAGAVRNQPDLVLGNLFGGVALQTTILAVADLWARGAITRYPRRANHVLECAILIGLLSLVLIAILSGEPAQVGWVGIGALVAGLAYGAGIARLRRYDRAGDWVPVDLPDVPSRDRQIREDLRPRRLFATVAVCAVVILVLGLMLMAIAPPLAARLGIGTGLLGVTLLAAVTSLPELTTTIAAVRLGAHGLAISNVFGSNLIMMGLLLPADILYRPAPILRDAEAIAPLSIVFGILVTLIYLIGLTARRKPQIGRLGIDSVAVVACYVLSLAVYFAAR
;
A
#
# COMPACT_ATOMS: atom_id res chain seq x y z
N MET A 1 30.49 12.50 5.03
CA MET A 1 29.65 11.75 5.98
C MET A 1 28.50 12.64 6.37
N ILE A 2 27.27 12.35 5.93
CA ILE A 2 26.10 13.07 6.41
C ILE A 2 25.87 12.63 7.86
N PRO A 3 25.87 13.53 8.86
CA PRO A 3 25.65 13.17 10.25
C PRO A 3 24.32 12.42 10.42
N SER A 4 24.24 11.50 11.38
CA SER A 4 22.99 10.78 11.64
C SER A 4 21.86 11.78 11.95
N PRO A 5 20.63 11.59 11.44
CA PRO A 5 19.53 12.54 11.66
C PRO A 5 19.24 12.85 13.13
N GLY A 6 19.58 11.93 14.04
CA GLY A 6 19.41 12.13 15.50
C GLY A 6 20.13 13.37 16.06
N ILE A 7 21.25 13.80 15.47
CA ILE A 7 22.02 14.97 15.92
C ILE A 7 21.69 16.26 15.17
N TRP A 8 20.79 16.22 14.19
CA TRP A 8 20.43 17.40 13.40
C TRP A 8 19.68 18.43 14.25
N PRO A 9 19.84 19.75 14.06
CA PRO A 9 18.96 20.74 14.67
C PRO A 9 17.50 20.53 14.25
N LEU A 10 16.53 20.95 15.07
CA LEU A 10 15.09 20.75 14.78
C LEU A 10 14.68 21.36 13.43
N ALA A 11 15.23 22.54 13.10
CA ALA A 11 15.01 23.18 11.79
C ALA A 11 15.51 22.31 10.62
N MET A 12 16.63 21.61 10.79
CA MET A 12 17.20 20.74 9.76
C MET A 12 16.41 19.43 9.60
N LEU A 13 15.81 18.91 10.68
CA LEU A 13 14.86 17.80 10.62
C LEU A 13 13.61 18.18 9.83
N TRP A 14 13.02 19.35 10.11
CA TRP A 14 11.86 19.85 9.36
C TRP A 14 12.19 20.12 7.89
N LEU A 15 13.34 20.73 7.61
CA LEU A 15 13.79 20.97 6.23
C LEU A 15 14.00 19.64 5.49
N GLY A 16 14.70 18.69 6.10
CA GLY A 16 14.92 17.36 5.52
C GLY A 16 13.61 16.62 5.28
N PHE A 17 12.67 16.68 6.23
CA PHE A 17 11.33 16.12 6.09
C PHE A 17 10.58 16.74 4.92
N ALA A 18 10.54 18.08 4.83
CA ALA A 18 9.83 18.80 3.78
C ALA A 18 10.42 18.52 2.39
N VAL A 19 11.76 18.49 2.26
CA VAL A 19 12.45 18.17 1.01
C VAL A 19 12.15 16.73 0.58
N ALA A 20 12.22 15.78 1.51
CA ALA A 20 11.98 14.38 1.20
C ALA A 20 10.50 14.12 0.84
N ALA A 21 9.55 14.65 1.62
CA ALA A 21 8.13 14.56 1.33
C ALA A 21 7.76 15.24 0.00
N GLY A 22 8.32 16.43 -0.27
CA GLY A 22 8.12 17.14 -1.53
C GLY A 22 8.70 16.40 -2.73
N GLY A 23 9.89 15.81 -2.59
CA GLY A 23 10.50 14.98 -3.62
C GLY A 23 9.69 13.73 -3.93
N ILE A 24 9.18 13.05 -2.90
CA ILE A 24 8.24 11.91 -3.07
C ILE A 24 6.96 12.35 -3.75
N TRP A 25 6.40 13.51 -3.40
CA TRP A 25 5.19 14.04 -4.04
C TRP A 25 5.36 14.24 -5.54
N VAL A 26 6.49 14.85 -5.94
CA VAL A 26 6.81 15.07 -7.35
C VAL A 26 7.06 13.74 -8.06
N ALA A 27 7.86 12.85 -7.46
CA ALA A 27 8.21 11.55 -8.04
C ALA A 27 6.98 10.64 -8.17
N GLY A 28 6.12 10.56 -7.16
CA GLY A 28 4.88 9.78 -7.19
C GLY A 28 3.91 10.27 -8.27
N GLY A 29 3.76 11.59 -8.41
CA GLY A 29 2.96 12.17 -9.51
C GLY A 29 3.52 11.83 -10.89
N ALA A 30 4.84 11.87 -11.06
CA ALA A 30 5.50 11.48 -12.32
C ALA A 30 5.39 9.98 -12.60
N LEU A 31 5.54 9.15 -11.56
CA LEU A 31 5.45 7.69 -11.64
C LEU A 31 4.04 7.24 -12.02
N ALA A 32 2.99 7.82 -11.43
CA ALA A 32 1.61 7.51 -11.79
C ALA A 32 1.31 7.85 -13.27
N ARG A 33 1.79 9.01 -13.75
CA ARG A 33 1.71 9.37 -15.18
C ARG A 33 2.48 8.40 -16.07
N ALA A 34 3.66 7.97 -15.65
CA ALA A 34 4.46 7.02 -16.42
C ALA A 34 3.78 5.65 -16.48
N ALA A 35 3.24 5.17 -15.35
CA ALA A 35 2.50 3.91 -15.27
C ALA A 35 1.24 3.92 -16.16
N ASP A 36 0.44 4.98 -16.12
CA ASP A 36 -0.74 5.14 -16.98
C ASP A 36 -0.36 5.10 -18.48
N ARG A 37 0.73 5.79 -18.86
CA ARG A 37 1.25 5.77 -20.24
C ARG A 37 1.81 4.42 -20.65
N ILE A 38 2.45 3.67 -19.74
CA ILE A 38 2.91 2.30 -19.99
C ILE A 38 1.70 1.40 -20.26
N ALA A 39 0.65 1.52 -19.43
CA ALA A 39 -0.56 0.74 -19.61
C ALA A 39 -1.20 0.99 -20.98
N ASP A 40 -1.38 2.26 -21.36
CA ASP A 40 -1.97 2.64 -22.65
C ASP A 40 -1.10 2.21 -23.84
N ARG A 41 0.23 2.45 -23.77
CA ARG A 41 1.15 2.15 -24.89
C ARG A 41 1.26 0.66 -25.18
N TYR A 42 1.30 -0.18 -24.15
CA TYR A 42 1.45 -1.63 -24.29
C TYR A 42 0.10 -2.37 -24.24
N SER A 43 -1.02 -1.63 -24.24
CA SER A 43 -2.38 -2.20 -24.15
C SER A 43 -2.55 -3.14 -22.95
N LEU A 44 -1.92 -2.80 -21.84
CA LEU A 44 -2.01 -3.56 -20.59
C LEU A 44 -3.21 -3.07 -19.77
N ALA A 45 -3.85 -3.99 -19.04
CA ALA A 45 -4.86 -3.59 -18.07
C ALA A 45 -4.25 -2.64 -17.03
N LYS A 46 -4.87 -1.48 -16.81
CA LYS A 46 -4.42 -0.50 -15.81
C LYS A 46 -4.36 -1.10 -14.40
N SER A 47 -5.25 -2.05 -14.10
CA SER A 47 -5.20 -2.83 -12.85
C SER A 47 -3.91 -3.63 -12.72
N LEU A 48 -3.47 -4.32 -13.78
CA LEU A 48 -2.22 -5.09 -13.76
C LEU A 48 -0.98 -4.20 -13.59
N VAL A 49 -0.95 -3.05 -14.26
CA VAL A 49 0.16 -2.10 -14.11
C VAL A 49 0.15 -1.50 -12.69
N GLY A 50 -1.02 -1.25 -12.12
CA GLY A 50 -1.15 -0.84 -10.71
C GLY A 50 -0.59 -1.90 -9.77
N LEU A 51 -1.05 -3.14 -9.94
CA LEU A 51 -0.76 -4.27 -9.05
C LEU A 51 0.69 -4.76 -9.11
N LEU A 52 1.29 -4.86 -10.29
CA LEU A 52 2.58 -5.54 -10.48
C LEU A 52 3.76 -4.58 -10.65
N PHE A 53 3.48 -3.30 -10.85
CA PHE A 53 4.51 -2.34 -11.20
C PHE A 53 4.45 -1.10 -10.32
N LEU A 54 3.31 -0.39 -10.31
CA LEU A 54 3.20 0.84 -9.53
C LEU A 54 3.36 0.56 -8.02
N SER A 55 2.61 -0.42 -7.51
CA SER A 55 2.65 -0.84 -6.11
C SER A 55 4.04 -1.32 -5.66
N VAL A 56 4.75 -2.10 -6.49
CA VAL A 56 6.11 -2.58 -6.19
C VAL A 56 7.05 -1.40 -6.00
N VAL A 57 6.96 -0.39 -6.89
CA VAL A 57 7.84 0.77 -6.85
C VAL A 57 7.53 1.66 -5.65
N THR A 58 6.25 1.87 -5.31
CA THR A 58 5.88 2.69 -4.15
C THR A 58 6.23 2.01 -2.83
N SER A 59 6.12 0.67 -2.79
CA SER A 59 6.42 -0.18 -1.64
C SER A 59 7.92 -0.50 -1.47
N LEU A 60 8.82 0.07 -2.29
CA LEU A 60 10.26 -0.20 -2.19
C LEU A 60 10.86 0.14 -0.81
N PRO A 61 10.56 1.30 -0.20
CA PRO A 61 11.07 1.61 1.13
C PRO A 61 10.66 0.55 2.16
N GLU A 62 9.40 0.12 2.14
CA GLU A 62 8.82 -0.88 3.02
C GLU A 62 9.43 -2.28 2.79
N ILE A 63 9.64 -2.67 1.54
CA ILE A 63 10.33 -3.94 1.20
C ILE A 63 11.72 -3.95 1.85
N VAL A 64 12.46 -2.85 1.71
CA VAL A 64 13.81 -2.74 2.27
C VAL A 64 13.78 -2.75 3.79
N THR A 65 12.85 -2.05 4.45
CA THR A 65 12.76 -2.06 5.91
C THR A 65 12.30 -3.40 6.47
N THR A 66 11.38 -4.10 5.79
CA THR A 66 10.95 -5.44 6.17
C THR A 66 12.13 -6.42 6.12
N PHE A 67 12.88 -6.46 5.03
CA PHE A 67 14.05 -7.35 4.93
C PHE A 67 15.16 -6.95 5.90
N ALA A 68 15.44 -5.66 6.06
CA ALA A 68 16.43 -5.20 7.02
C ALA A 68 16.03 -5.54 8.47
N GLY A 69 14.75 -5.41 8.82
CA GLY A 69 14.20 -5.78 10.12
C GLY A 69 14.30 -7.29 10.37
N ALA A 70 13.94 -8.11 9.38
CA ALA A 70 14.02 -9.56 9.46
C ALA A 70 15.47 -10.05 9.69
N VAL A 71 16.42 -9.52 8.91
CA VAL A 71 17.86 -9.85 9.06
C VAL A 71 18.42 -9.38 10.41
N ARG A 72 17.86 -8.30 10.99
CA ARG A 72 18.24 -7.78 12.31
C ARG A 72 17.49 -8.42 13.47
N ASN A 73 16.66 -9.44 13.21
CA ASN A 73 15.83 -10.11 14.20
C ASN A 73 14.91 -9.14 14.96
N GLN A 74 14.24 -8.24 14.24
CA GLN A 74 13.29 -7.28 14.79
C GLN A 74 11.86 -7.62 14.33
N PRO A 75 11.21 -8.65 14.92
CA PRO A 75 9.91 -9.11 14.48
C PRO A 75 8.84 -8.01 14.59
N ASP A 76 8.86 -7.20 15.64
CA ASP A 76 7.89 -6.11 15.85
C ASP A 76 7.93 -5.09 14.69
N LEU A 77 9.14 -4.74 14.23
CA LEU A 77 9.31 -3.84 13.09
C LEU A 77 8.78 -4.46 11.80
N VAL A 78 9.05 -5.75 11.59
CA VAL A 78 8.60 -6.48 10.40
C VAL A 78 7.08 -6.60 10.38
N LEU A 79 6.49 -7.18 11.43
CA LEU A 79 5.05 -7.43 11.50
C LEU A 79 4.26 -6.12 11.57
N GLY A 80 4.79 -5.11 12.27
CA GLY A 80 4.23 -3.76 12.29
C GLY A 80 4.18 -3.15 10.89
N ASN A 81 5.24 -3.31 10.09
CA ASN A 81 5.27 -2.83 8.70
C ASN A 81 4.31 -3.62 7.79
N LEU A 82 4.24 -4.95 7.95
CA LEU A 82 3.40 -5.81 7.10
C LEU A 82 1.90 -5.63 7.37
N PHE A 83 1.49 -5.49 8.64
CA PHE A 83 0.07 -5.49 9.02
C PHE A 83 -0.45 -4.10 9.42
N GLY A 84 0.35 -3.31 10.12
CA GLY A 84 -0.05 -1.99 10.60
C GLY A 84 -0.36 -1.00 9.48
N GLY A 85 0.26 -1.18 8.32
CA GLY A 85 0.05 -0.34 7.13
C GLY A 85 -1.25 -0.62 6.38
N VAL A 86 -1.87 -1.79 6.51
CA VAL A 86 -2.99 -2.21 5.64
C VAL A 86 -4.20 -1.29 5.76
N ALA A 87 -4.58 -0.95 7.00
CA ALA A 87 -5.72 -0.07 7.23
C ALA A 87 -5.46 1.36 6.74
N LEU A 88 -4.25 1.87 6.96
CA LEU A 88 -3.84 3.20 6.51
C LEU A 88 -3.76 3.28 4.97
N GLN A 89 -3.12 2.31 4.31
CA GLN A 89 -3.02 2.25 2.85
C GLN A 89 -4.41 2.15 2.21
N THR A 90 -5.32 1.38 2.80
CA THR A 90 -6.71 1.33 2.33
C THR A 90 -7.42 2.68 2.53
N THR A 91 -7.12 3.38 3.63
CA THR A 91 -7.64 4.74 3.90
C THR A 91 -7.08 5.78 2.92
N ILE A 92 -5.88 5.58 2.37
CA ILE A 92 -5.36 6.44 1.30
C ILE A 92 -6.29 6.46 0.09
N LEU A 93 -6.91 5.32 -0.26
CA LEU A 93 -7.90 5.27 -1.33
C LEU A 93 -9.14 6.12 -1.00
N ALA A 94 -9.57 6.08 0.27
CA ALA A 94 -10.70 6.86 0.76
C ALA A 94 -10.40 8.37 0.73
N VAL A 95 -9.17 8.76 1.06
CA VAL A 95 -8.70 10.14 0.95
C VAL A 95 -8.62 10.55 -0.53
N ALA A 96 -8.10 9.68 -1.40
CA ALA A 96 -7.99 9.94 -2.83
C ALA A 96 -9.35 10.15 -3.52
N ASP A 97 -10.43 9.58 -2.98
CA ASP A 97 -11.81 9.77 -3.42
C ASP A 97 -12.25 11.25 -3.41
N LEU A 98 -11.64 12.10 -2.57
CA LEU A 98 -11.89 13.56 -2.58
C LEU A 98 -11.55 14.24 -3.91
N TRP A 99 -10.65 13.64 -4.70
CA TRP A 99 -10.25 14.10 -6.02
C TRP A 99 -10.96 13.37 -7.16
N ALA A 100 -11.78 12.36 -6.86
CA ALA A 100 -12.60 11.68 -7.84
C ALA A 100 -13.85 12.52 -8.18
N ARG A 101 -14.45 12.29 -9.36
CA ARG A 101 -15.70 12.95 -9.79
C ARG A 101 -16.92 12.11 -9.41
N GLY A 102 -16.99 11.74 -8.12
CA GLY A 102 -17.93 10.79 -7.53
C GLY A 102 -17.20 9.59 -6.91
N ALA A 103 -17.94 8.75 -6.18
CA ALA A 103 -17.36 7.62 -5.44
C ALA A 103 -16.40 6.76 -6.28
N ILE A 104 -15.18 6.54 -5.79
CA ILE A 104 -14.11 5.83 -6.48
C ILE A 104 -14.50 4.40 -6.85
N THR A 105 -15.35 3.78 -6.03
CA THR A 105 -15.92 2.46 -6.29
C THR A 105 -16.86 2.43 -7.50
N ARG A 106 -17.32 3.57 -8.02
CA ARG A 106 -18.15 3.66 -9.24
C ARG A 106 -17.37 3.36 -10.52
N TYR A 107 -16.06 3.57 -10.54
CA TYR A 107 -15.26 3.53 -11.75
C TYR A 107 -14.78 2.14 -12.18
N PRO A 108 -14.41 1.21 -11.27
CA PRO A 108 -14.13 -0.17 -11.62
C PRO A 108 -15.23 -0.82 -12.46
N ARG A 109 -14.88 -1.23 -13.68
CA ARG A 109 -15.77 -1.96 -14.60
C ARG A 109 -15.49 -3.45 -14.66
N ARG A 110 -14.38 -3.91 -14.08
CA ARG A 110 -13.96 -5.32 -14.05
C ARG A 110 -13.91 -5.84 -12.62
N ALA A 111 -14.20 -7.12 -12.45
CA ALA A 111 -14.14 -7.79 -11.15
C ALA A 111 -12.72 -8.02 -10.62
N ASN A 112 -11.68 -7.59 -11.34
CA ASN A 112 -10.27 -7.71 -10.89
C ASN A 112 -10.07 -7.16 -9.48
N HIS A 113 -10.59 -5.96 -9.22
CA HIS A 113 -10.44 -5.29 -7.93
C HIS A 113 -11.21 -6.02 -6.81
N VAL A 114 -12.34 -6.66 -7.15
CA VAL A 114 -13.09 -7.52 -6.23
C VAL A 114 -12.27 -8.76 -5.88
N LEU A 115 -11.60 -9.36 -6.87
CA LEU A 115 -10.69 -10.48 -6.66
C LEU A 115 -9.45 -10.09 -5.84
N GLU A 116 -8.86 -8.92 -6.10
CA GLU A 116 -7.75 -8.35 -5.30
C GLU A 116 -8.15 -8.23 -3.83
N CYS A 117 -9.31 -7.63 -3.54
CA CYS A 117 -9.85 -7.52 -2.18
C CYS A 117 -10.10 -8.88 -1.53
N ALA A 118 -10.71 -9.82 -2.27
CA ALA A 118 -11.03 -11.16 -1.75
C ALA A 118 -9.76 -11.96 -1.43
N ILE A 119 -8.73 -11.89 -2.29
CA ILE A 119 -7.43 -12.51 -2.03
C ILE A 119 -6.78 -11.88 -0.80
N LEU A 120 -6.78 -10.55 -0.69
CA LEU A 120 -6.21 -9.84 0.46
C LEU A 120 -6.89 -10.24 1.77
N ILE A 121 -8.23 -10.26 1.81
CA ILE A 121 -8.99 -10.73 2.98
C ILE A 121 -8.65 -12.19 3.31
N GLY A 122 -8.55 -13.06 2.30
CA GLY A 122 -8.17 -14.45 2.50
C GLY A 122 -6.77 -14.60 3.10
N LEU A 123 -5.78 -13.86 2.59
CA LEU A 123 -4.42 -13.86 3.12
C LEU A 123 -4.36 -13.34 4.55
N LEU A 124 -4.99 -12.20 4.83
CA LEU A 124 -5.08 -11.64 6.18
C LEU A 124 -5.75 -12.62 7.15
N SER A 125 -6.81 -13.30 6.72
CA SER A 125 -7.49 -14.30 7.54
C SER A 125 -6.61 -15.52 7.82
N LEU A 126 -5.86 -16.02 6.85
CA LEU A 126 -4.90 -17.12 7.04
C LEU A 126 -3.81 -16.75 8.03
N VAL A 127 -3.25 -15.55 7.91
CA VAL A 127 -2.23 -15.04 8.84
C VAL A 127 -2.81 -14.87 10.24
N LEU A 128 -4.03 -14.35 10.37
CA LEU A 128 -4.71 -14.22 11.67
C LEU A 128 -4.89 -15.59 12.33
N ILE A 129 -5.33 -16.60 11.57
CA ILE A 129 -5.47 -17.97 12.06
C ILE A 129 -4.11 -18.53 12.52
N ALA A 130 -3.03 -18.29 11.76
CA ALA A 130 -1.69 -18.74 12.13
C ALA A 130 -1.21 -18.12 13.45
N ILE A 131 -1.43 -16.82 13.66
CA ILE A 131 -1.09 -16.14 14.92
C ILE A 131 -1.95 -16.68 16.07
N LEU A 132 -3.27 -16.76 15.91
CA LEU A 132 -4.19 -17.20 16.98
C LEU A 132 -4.02 -18.68 17.36
N SER A 133 -3.52 -19.50 16.44
CA SER A 133 -3.18 -20.91 16.72
C SER A 133 -1.77 -21.11 17.29
N GLY A 134 -0.99 -20.04 17.45
CA GLY A 134 0.36 -20.08 18.02
C GLY A 134 1.42 -20.70 17.10
N GLU A 135 1.22 -20.67 15.77
CA GLU A 135 2.06 -21.36 14.77
C GLU A 135 2.25 -22.86 15.08
N PRO A 136 1.28 -23.71 14.71
CA PRO A 136 1.18 -25.08 15.20
C PRO A 136 2.33 -25.98 14.76
N ALA A 137 3.00 -25.66 13.65
CA ALA A 137 4.19 -26.36 13.22
C ALA A 137 5.10 -25.47 12.34
N GLN A 138 6.32 -25.92 12.11
CA GLN A 138 7.37 -25.20 11.39
C GLN A 138 8.24 -26.15 10.56
N VAL A 139 8.88 -25.64 9.52
CA VAL A 139 9.89 -26.36 8.71
C VAL A 139 11.23 -25.64 8.87
N GLY A 140 12.16 -26.26 9.59
CA GLY A 140 13.37 -25.55 10.04
C GLY A 140 12.98 -24.46 11.05
N TRP A 141 13.31 -23.20 10.75
CA TRP A 141 12.87 -22.03 11.54
C TRP A 141 11.65 -21.32 10.96
N VAL A 142 11.20 -21.72 9.76
CA VAL A 142 10.10 -21.05 9.04
C VAL A 142 8.75 -21.62 9.50
N GLY A 143 7.82 -20.74 9.86
CA GLY A 143 6.47 -21.11 10.28
C GLY A 143 5.62 -21.68 9.15
N ILE A 144 4.72 -22.62 9.48
CA ILE A 144 3.75 -23.12 8.50
C ILE A 144 2.79 -22.01 8.09
N GLY A 145 2.43 -21.09 8.99
CA GLY A 145 1.57 -19.96 8.64
C GLY A 145 2.15 -19.10 7.53
N ALA A 146 3.44 -18.75 7.62
CA ALA A 146 4.14 -17.99 6.59
C ALA A 146 4.26 -18.77 5.27
N LEU A 147 4.53 -20.07 5.31
CA LEU A 147 4.56 -20.94 4.12
C LEU A 147 3.20 -21.01 3.42
N VAL A 148 2.12 -21.25 4.18
CA VAL A 148 0.75 -21.32 3.65
C VAL A 148 0.34 -19.97 3.08
N ALA A 149 0.61 -18.87 3.77
CA ALA A 149 0.34 -17.52 3.28
C ALA A 149 1.12 -17.21 1.99
N GLY A 150 2.40 -17.58 1.91
CA GLY A 150 3.22 -17.39 0.71
C GLY A 150 2.73 -18.21 -0.49
N LEU A 151 2.32 -19.47 -0.27
CA LEU A 151 1.71 -20.32 -1.31
C LEU A 151 0.36 -19.77 -1.75
N ALA A 152 -0.48 -19.33 -0.81
CA ALA A 152 -1.77 -18.71 -1.09
C ALA A 152 -1.61 -17.39 -1.87
N TYR A 153 -0.59 -16.60 -1.56
CA TYR A 153 -0.24 -15.38 -2.30
C TYR A 153 0.15 -15.72 -3.74
N GLY A 154 1.05 -16.68 -3.94
CA GLY A 154 1.45 -17.14 -5.26
C GLY A 154 0.27 -17.66 -6.09
N ALA A 155 -0.62 -18.45 -5.46
CA ALA A 155 -1.84 -18.94 -6.08
C ALA A 155 -2.82 -17.80 -6.42
N GLY A 156 -2.98 -16.81 -5.53
CA GLY A 156 -3.79 -15.61 -5.74
C GLY A 156 -3.31 -14.78 -6.94
N ILE A 157 -2.01 -14.50 -7.01
CA ILE A 157 -1.40 -13.79 -8.16
C ILE A 157 -1.56 -14.60 -9.45
N ALA A 158 -1.38 -15.92 -9.41
CA ALA A 158 -1.61 -16.77 -10.58
C ALA A 158 -3.08 -16.73 -11.04
N ARG A 159 -4.03 -16.73 -10.09
CA ARG A 159 -5.47 -16.63 -10.38
C ARG A 159 -5.83 -15.29 -10.99
N LEU A 160 -5.28 -14.19 -10.46
CA LEU A 160 -5.50 -12.84 -10.96
C LEU A 160 -4.94 -12.67 -12.38
N ARG A 161 -3.72 -13.16 -12.64
CA ARG A 161 -3.13 -13.17 -13.99
C ARG A 161 -3.95 -14.01 -14.99
N ARG A 162 -4.50 -15.16 -14.56
CA ARG A 162 -5.38 -15.98 -15.40
C ARG A 162 -6.70 -15.26 -15.69
N TYR A 163 -7.29 -14.62 -14.69
CA TYR A 163 -8.52 -13.85 -14.84
C TYR A 163 -8.33 -12.69 -15.84
N ASP A 164 -7.21 -11.96 -15.73
CA ASP A 164 -6.88 -10.88 -16.66
C ASP A 164 -6.63 -11.36 -18.10
N ARG A 165 -6.06 -12.56 -18.28
CA ARG A 165 -5.84 -13.15 -19.60
C ARG A 165 -7.08 -13.79 -20.21
N ALA A 166 -8.04 -14.22 -19.38
CA ALA A 166 -9.23 -14.94 -19.84
C ALA A 166 -10.21 -14.06 -20.64
N GLY A 167 -10.02 -12.75 -20.67
CA GLY A 167 -10.70 -11.88 -21.63
C GLY A 167 -12.21 -11.76 -21.44
N ASP A 168 -12.72 -11.81 -20.20
CA ASP A 168 -14.14 -11.62 -19.96
C ASP A 168 -14.56 -10.17 -20.30
N TRP A 169 -15.40 -10.07 -21.33
CA TRP A 169 -16.16 -8.93 -21.82
C TRP A 169 -15.63 -7.54 -21.40
N VAL A 170 -14.95 -6.88 -22.33
CA VAL A 170 -14.72 -5.43 -22.25
C VAL A 170 -16.02 -4.77 -22.69
N PRO A 171 -16.76 -4.05 -21.82
CA PRO A 171 -17.78 -3.14 -22.32
C PRO A 171 -17.09 -2.20 -23.31
N VAL A 172 -17.51 -2.26 -24.59
CA VAL A 172 -17.07 -1.36 -25.65
C VAL A 172 -16.99 0.05 -25.09
N ASP A 173 -15.80 0.61 -25.20
CA ASP A 173 -15.32 1.79 -24.49
C ASP A 173 -16.31 2.97 -24.48
N LEU A 174 -16.85 3.28 -23.31
CA LEU A 174 -16.77 4.67 -22.87
C LEU A 174 -15.40 4.81 -22.22
N PRO A 175 -14.43 5.52 -22.83
CA PRO A 175 -13.15 5.80 -22.19
C PRO A 175 -13.39 6.28 -20.76
N ASP A 176 -12.48 5.99 -19.82
CA ASP A 176 -12.33 6.87 -18.66
C ASP A 176 -12.38 8.29 -19.21
N VAL A 177 -13.39 9.09 -18.81
CA VAL A 177 -13.72 10.36 -19.48
C VAL A 177 -12.41 11.06 -19.82
N PRO A 178 -12.11 11.32 -21.10
CA PRO A 178 -10.85 11.93 -21.45
C PRO A 178 -10.74 13.23 -20.66
N SER A 179 -9.80 13.29 -19.71
CA SER A 179 -9.31 14.56 -19.23
C SER A 179 -8.87 15.31 -20.50
N ARG A 180 -9.33 16.56 -20.66
CA ARG A 180 -9.08 17.38 -21.87
C ARG A 180 -7.58 17.45 -22.25
N ASP A 181 -6.69 17.10 -21.33
CA ASP A 181 -5.25 16.96 -21.55
C ASP A 181 -4.83 15.74 -22.39
N ARG A 182 -5.72 14.77 -22.68
CA ARG A 182 -5.41 13.56 -23.48
C ARG A 182 -5.05 13.84 -24.94
N GLN A 183 -5.33 15.03 -25.47
CA GLN A 183 -5.03 15.39 -26.87
C GLN A 183 -3.62 15.94 -27.09
N ILE A 184 -2.84 16.25 -26.04
CA ILE A 184 -1.43 16.63 -26.19
C ILE A 184 -0.59 15.36 -26.10
N ARG A 185 -0.55 14.61 -27.20
CA ARG A 185 0.39 13.49 -27.40
C ARG A 185 1.82 14.05 -27.38
N GLU A 186 2.45 14.06 -26.21
CA GLU A 186 3.90 13.95 -26.15
C GLU A 186 4.28 12.48 -26.32
N ASP A 187 4.75 12.13 -27.51
CA ASP A 187 5.46 10.89 -27.79
C ASP A 187 6.80 10.85 -27.03
N LEU A 188 6.74 10.63 -25.72
CA LEU A 188 7.96 10.26 -24.99
C LEU A 188 8.44 8.92 -25.53
N ARG A 189 9.67 8.92 -26.06
CA ARG A 189 10.38 7.71 -26.47
C ARG A 189 10.35 6.67 -25.33
N PRO A 190 10.12 5.37 -25.59
CA PRO A 190 10.03 4.35 -24.55
C PRO A 190 11.19 4.38 -23.54
N ARG A 191 12.41 4.66 -24.02
CA ARG A 191 13.60 4.81 -23.17
C ARG A 191 13.44 5.91 -22.12
N ARG A 192 12.84 7.05 -22.47
CA ARG A 192 12.57 8.16 -21.53
C ARG A 192 11.51 7.77 -20.49
N LEU A 193 10.51 6.98 -20.88
CA LEU A 193 9.46 6.50 -19.98
C LEU A 193 10.04 5.56 -18.91
N PHE A 194 10.81 4.55 -19.32
CA PHE A 194 11.50 3.64 -18.39
C PHE A 194 12.57 4.35 -17.56
N ALA A 195 13.30 5.31 -18.14
CA ALA A 195 14.23 6.15 -17.37
C ALA A 195 13.52 6.98 -16.31
N THR A 196 12.35 7.55 -16.63
CA THR A 196 11.53 8.30 -15.66
C THR A 196 11.11 7.41 -14.50
N VAL A 197 10.64 6.20 -14.81
CA VAL A 197 10.28 5.19 -13.79
C VAL A 197 11.49 4.87 -12.91
N ALA A 198 12.63 4.55 -13.50
CA ALA A 198 13.83 4.17 -12.75
C ALA A 198 14.28 5.31 -11.81
N VAL A 199 14.29 6.55 -12.31
CA VAL A 199 14.61 7.73 -11.49
C VAL A 199 13.58 7.91 -10.38
N CYS A 200 12.28 7.81 -10.67
CA CYS A 200 11.23 7.92 -9.64
C CYS A 200 11.36 6.83 -8.58
N ALA A 201 11.66 5.59 -8.98
CA ALA A 201 11.87 4.47 -8.05
C ALA A 201 13.06 4.72 -7.11
N VAL A 202 14.18 5.19 -7.64
CA VAL A 202 15.36 5.57 -6.84
C VAL A 202 15.03 6.72 -5.91
N VAL A 203 14.34 7.75 -6.38
CA VAL A 203 13.94 8.91 -5.57
C VAL A 203 13.00 8.48 -4.44
N ILE A 204 11.96 7.70 -4.74
CA ILE A 204 11.02 7.17 -3.74
C ILE A 204 11.76 6.32 -2.70
N LEU A 205 12.64 5.43 -3.13
CA LEU A 205 13.43 4.60 -2.22
C LEU A 205 14.32 5.45 -1.30
N VAL A 206 15.16 6.31 -1.87
CA VAL A 206 16.14 7.11 -1.11
C VAL A 206 15.44 8.09 -0.17
N LEU A 207 14.45 8.82 -0.66
CA LEU A 207 13.72 9.80 0.16
C LEU A 207 12.79 9.11 1.17
N GLY A 208 12.22 7.96 0.84
CA GLY A 208 11.44 7.15 1.78
C GLY A 208 12.29 6.65 2.95
N LEU A 209 13.48 6.11 2.67
CA LEU A 209 14.45 5.73 3.71
C LEU A 209 14.92 6.93 4.53
N MET A 210 15.14 8.08 3.90
CA MET A 210 15.50 9.32 4.60
C MET A 210 14.37 9.77 5.54
N LEU A 211 13.12 9.72 5.08
CA LEU A 211 11.95 10.07 5.90
C LEU A 211 11.80 9.15 7.11
N MET A 212 11.99 7.84 6.93
CA MET A 212 11.98 6.88 8.04
C MET A 212 13.08 7.13 9.06
N ALA A 213 14.24 7.64 8.62
CA ALA A 213 15.32 8.01 9.53
C ALA A 213 15.06 9.35 10.26
N ILE A 214 14.30 10.27 9.65
CA ILE A 214 13.96 11.59 10.21
C ILE A 214 12.76 11.53 11.14
N ALA A 215 11.78 10.66 10.87
CA ALA A 215 10.52 10.62 11.60
C ALA A 215 10.69 10.34 13.12
N PRO A 216 11.48 9.35 13.57
CA PRO A 216 11.67 9.08 15.00
C PRO A 216 12.29 10.26 15.79
N PRO A 217 13.44 10.86 15.38
CA PRO A 217 14.00 12.00 16.12
C PRO A 217 13.11 13.25 16.04
N LEU A 218 12.36 13.42 14.95
CA LEU A 218 11.39 14.51 14.84
C LEU A 218 10.23 14.33 15.83
N ALA A 219 9.65 13.13 15.91
CA ALA A 219 8.58 12.80 16.86
C ALA A 219 9.04 13.02 18.32
N ALA A 220 10.21 12.49 18.68
CA ALA A 220 10.78 12.62 20.02
C ALA A 220 10.92 14.09 20.47
N ARG A 221 11.32 14.99 19.57
CA ARG A 221 11.49 16.43 19.89
C ARG A 221 10.19 17.21 19.95
N LEU A 222 9.15 16.72 19.30
CA LEU A 222 7.81 17.31 19.37
C LEU A 222 7.05 16.88 20.62
N GLY A 223 7.66 16.06 21.50
CA GLY A 223 6.96 15.44 22.62
C GLY A 223 5.92 14.42 22.18
N ILE A 224 5.91 14.07 20.88
CA ILE A 224 5.15 12.95 20.36
C ILE A 224 5.93 11.73 20.80
N GLY A 225 5.54 11.16 21.94
CA GLY A 225 6.21 9.97 22.48
C GLY A 225 6.29 8.85 21.44
N THR A 226 7.11 7.83 21.71
CA THR A 226 7.17 6.56 20.94
C THR A 226 5.85 5.76 20.99
N GLY A 227 4.76 6.44 21.38
CA GLY A 227 3.44 5.91 21.48
C GLY A 227 2.72 5.73 20.15
N LEU A 228 1.41 5.55 20.20
CA LEU A 228 0.57 5.37 19.01
C LEU A 228 0.71 6.54 18.03
N LEU A 229 0.84 7.78 18.51
CA LEU A 229 1.04 8.95 17.65
C LEU A 229 2.37 8.86 16.87
N GLY A 230 3.43 8.33 17.48
CA GLY A 230 4.71 8.09 16.80
C GLY A 230 4.61 6.99 15.74
N VAL A 231 3.93 5.89 16.04
CA VAL A 231 3.68 4.78 15.09
C VAL A 231 2.78 5.23 13.93
N THR A 232 1.73 6.02 14.22
CA THR A 232 0.80 6.55 13.21
C THR A 232 1.50 7.56 12.31
N LEU A 233 2.33 8.44 12.89
CA LEU A 233 3.15 9.37 12.12
C LEU A 233 4.13 8.62 11.21
N LEU A 234 4.80 7.60 11.74
CA LEU A 234 5.72 6.78 10.95
C LEU A 234 5.00 6.07 9.80
N ALA A 235 3.83 5.46 10.06
CA ALA A 235 3.03 4.80 9.04
C ALA A 235 2.53 5.79 7.97
N ALA A 236 2.12 7.00 8.37
CA ALA A 236 1.71 8.06 7.45
C ALA A 236 2.87 8.51 6.54
N VAL A 237 4.08 8.56 7.10
CA VAL A 237 5.29 8.95 6.40
C VAL A 237 5.73 7.90 5.39
N THR A 238 5.69 6.62 5.75
CA THR A 238 6.05 5.53 4.82
C THR A 238 5.05 5.42 3.69
N SER A 239 3.75 5.67 3.95
CA SER A 239 2.69 5.60 2.94
C SER A 239 2.56 6.83 2.03
N LEU A 240 3.50 7.79 2.09
CA LEU A 240 3.50 8.98 1.22
C LEU A 240 3.65 8.66 -0.28
N PRO A 241 4.52 7.74 -0.72
CA PRO A 241 4.60 7.33 -2.12
C PRO A 241 3.26 6.79 -2.65
N GLU A 242 2.56 5.98 -1.86
CA GLU A 242 1.23 5.43 -2.15
C GLU A 242 0.19 6.55 -2.25
N LEU A 243 0.17 7.47 -1.27
CA LEU A 243 -0.76 8.59 -1.27
C LEU A 243 -0.62 9.46 -2.52
N THR A 244 0.62 9.80 -2.85
CA THR A 244 0.93 10.71 -3.96
C THR A 244 0.62 10.09 -5.30
N THR A 245 1.00 8.81 -5.50
CA THR A 245 0.69 8.06 -6.73
C THR A 245 -0.80 7.80 -6.89
N THR A 246 -1.52 7.47 -5.81
CA THR A 246 -2.96 7.19 -5.83
C THR A 246 -3.75 8.46 -6.16
N ILE A 247 -3.46 9.58 -5.50
CA ILE A 247 -4.09 10.87 -5.82
C ILE A 247 -3.78 11.28 -7.27
N ALA A 248 -2.54 11.11 -7.72
CA ALA A 248 -2.18 11.41 -9.10
C ALA A 248 -2.94 10.55 -10.11
N ALA A 249 -3.06 9.25 -9.87
CA ALA A 249 -3.82 8.34 -10.72
C ALA A 249 -5.32 8.68 -10.77
N VAL A 250 -5.93 9.03 -9.63
CA VAL A 250 -7.33 9.52 -9.58
C VAL A 250 -7.50 10.81 -10.39
N ARG A 251 -6.58 11.77 -10.23
CA ARG A 251 -6.61 13.04 -11.00
C ARG A 251 -6.44 12.84 -12.50
N LEU A 252 -5.73 11.79 -12.93
CA LEU A 252 -5.62 11.39 -14.33
C LEU A 252 -6.88 10.71 -14.87
N GLY A 253 -7.84 10.38 -14.01
CA GLY A 253 -9.01 9.57 -14.35
C GLY A 253 -8.72 8.06 -14.39
N ALA A 254 -7.50 7.64 -14.05
CA ALA A 254 -7.06 6.25 -14.03
C ALA A 254 -7.43 5.56 -12.71
N HIS A 255 -8.73 5.52 -12.38
CA HIS A 255 -9.22 5.02 -11.10
C HIS A 255 -8.88 3.54 -10.85
N GLY A 256 -8.91 2.70 -11.90
CA GLY A 256 -8.48 1.31 -11.79
C GLY A 256 -6.99 1.16 -11.45
N LEU A 257 -6.13 2.06 -11.94
CA LEU A 257 -4.71 2.11 -11.57
C LEU A 257 -4.56 2.48 -10.08
N ALA A 258 -5.31 3.47 -9.62
CA ALA A 258 -5.29 3.93 -8.22
C ALA A 258 -5.74 2.82 -7.24
N ILE A 259 -6.82 2.11 -7.57
CA ILE A 259 -7.36 1.03 -6.75
C ILE A 259 -6.39 -0.15 -6.68
N SER A 260 -5.88 -0.61 -7.82
CA SER A 260 -4.90 -1.71 -7.85
C SER A 260 -3.54 -1.32 -7.27
N ASN A 261 -3.18 -0.03 -7.24
CA ASN A 261 -2.00 0.43 -6.52
C ASN A 261 -2.13 0.13 -5.01
N VAL A 262 -3.25 0.56 -4.40
CA VAL A 262 -3.49 0.38 -2.97
C VAL A 262 -3.63 -1.10 -2.59
N PHE A 263 -4.50 -1.84 -3.27
CA PHE A 263 -4.67 -3.27 -2.97
C PHE A 263 -3.45 -4.09 -3.39
N GLY A 264 -2.74 -3.68 -4.43
CA GLY A 264 -1.50 -4.30 -4.85
C GLY A 264 -0.37 -4.14 -3.85
N SER A 265 -0.19 -2.95 -3.27
CA SER A 265 0.81 -2.73 -2.22
C SER A 265 0.52 -3.60 -1.00
N ASN A 266 -0.75 -3.67 -0.57
CA ASN A 266 -1.16 -4.57 0.51
C ASN A 266 -0.91 -6.06 0.19
N LEU A 267 -1.19 -6.50 -1.05
CA LEU A 267 -0.91 -7.87 -1.48
C LEU A 267 0.58 -8.17 -1.50
N ILE A 268 1.42 -7.23 -1.96
CA ILE A 268 2.87 -7.37 -1.94
C ILE A 268 3.35 -7.53 -0.50
N MET A 269 2.88 -6.69 0.43
CA MET A 269 3.22 -6.83 1.85
C MET A 269 2.86 -8.22 2.39
N MET A 270 1.68 -8.75 2.07
CA MET A 270 1.35 -10.14 2.46
C MET A 270 2.30 -11.17 1.82
N GLY A 271 2.70 -10.95 0.56
CA GLY A 271 3.69 -11.78 -0.13
C GLY A 271 5.09 -11.72 0.47
N LEU A 272 5.46 -10.62 1.14
CA LEU A 272 6.76 -10.45 1.81
C LEU A 272 6.86 -11.22 3.14
N LEU A 273 5.74 -11.70 3.69
CA LEU A 273 5.75 -12.43 4.97
C LEU A 273 6.66 -13.67 4.90
N LEU A 274 6.53 -14.49 3.85
CA LEU A 274 7.35 -15.69 3.70
C LEU A 274 8.86 -15.39 3.57
N PRO A 275 9.33 -14.53 2.65
CA PRO A 275 10.75 -14.22 2.59
C PRO A 275 11.26 -13.51 3.85
N ALA A 276 10.43 -12.71 4.54
CA ALA A 276 10.80 -12.14 5.83
C ALA A 276 10.99 -13.21 6.90
N ASP A 277 10.08 -14.20 6.98
CA ASP A 277 10.18 -15.33 7.91
C ASP A 277 11.40 -16.22 7.61
N ILE A 278 11.74 -16.42 6.33
CA ILE A 278 12.97 -17.13 5.95
C ILE A 278 14.24 -16.40 6.43
N LEU A 279 14.24 -15.07 6.37
CA LEU A 279 15.36 -14.23 6.82
C LEU A 279 15.42 -14.10 8.34
N TYR A 280 14.28 -14.18 9.02
CA TYR A 280 14.16 -14.18 10.47
C TYR A 280 14.52 -15.56 11.04
N ARG A 281 15.76 -15.72 11.50
CA ARG A 281 16.30 -17.02 11.94
C ARG A 281 15.97 -17.49 13.36
N PRO A 282 15.63 -16.63 14.35
CA PRO A 282 15.45 -17.08 15.73
C PRO A 282 14.31 -18.08 15.91
N ALA A 283 13.17 -17.85 15.28
CA ALA A 283 11.96 -18.69 15.38
C ALA A 283 11.00 -18.34 14.23
N PRO A 284 9.84 -19.01 14.09
CA PRO A 284 8.77 -18.52 13.21
C PRO A 284 8.33 -17.11 13.60
N ILE A 285 8.39 -16.17 12.67
CA ILE A 285 8.17 -14.74 12.92
C ILE A 285 6.79 -14.44 13.50
N LEU A 286 5.77 -15.20 13.09
CA LEU A 286 4.39 -15.03 13.56
C LEU A 286 4.18 -15.45 15.01
N ARG A 287 5.12 -16.21 15.63
CA ARG A 287 5.08 -16.49 17.07
C ARG A 287 5.43 -15.29 17.92
N ASP A 288 6.26 -14.41 17.37
CA ASP A 288 6.69 -13.18 18.03
C ASP A 288 5.75 -12.00 17.72
N ALA A 289 4.54 -12.29 17.25
CA ALA A 289 3.52 -11.28 17.00
C ALA A 289 2.98 -10.70 18.31
N GLU A 290 3.17 -9.40 18.52
CA GLU A 290 2.56 -8.67 19.62
C GLU A 290 1.02 -8.68 19.55
N ALA A 291 0.36 -8.42 20.68
CA ALA A 291 -1.10 -8.36 20.79
C ALA A 291 -1.76 -7.35 19.81
N ILE A 292 -1.02 -6.34 19.34
CA ILE A 292 -1.53 -5.34 18.39
C ILE A 292 -1.61 -5.85 16.95
N ALA A 293 -0.85 -6.89 16.61
CA ALA A 293 -0.81 -7.44 15.25
C ALA A 293 -2.14 -8.11 14.84
N PRO A 294 -2.75 -9.02 15.64
CA PRO A 294 -4.08 -9.55 15.35
C PRO A 294 -5.14 -8.47 15.15
N LEU A 295 -5.11 -7.43 16.00
CA LEU A 295 -6.05 -6.33 15.91
C LEU A 295 -5.85 -5.51 14.61
N SER A 296 -4.59 -5.30 14.21
CA SER A 296 -4.23 -4.66 12.93
C SER A 296 -4.75 -5.42 11.73
N ILE A 297 -4.64 -6.75 11.77
CA ILE A 297 -5.15 -7.63 10.72
C ILE A 297 -6.68 -7.56 10.65
N VAL A 298 -7.37 -7.59 11.79
CA VAL A 298 -8.84 -7.48 11.84
C VAL A 298 -9.32 -6.16 11.23
N PHE A 299 -8.73 -5.02 11.60
CA PHE A 299 -9.06 -3.74 10.99
C PHE A 299 -8.72 -3.70 9.50
N GLY A 300 -7.60 -4.29 9.08
CA GLY A 300 -7.26 -4.47 7.67
C GLY A 300 -8.32 -5.25 6.88
N ILE A 301 -8.83 -6.35 7.45
CA ILE A 301 -9.93 -7.14 6.88
C ILE A 301 -11.20 -6.28 6.78
N LEU A 302 -11.56 -5.56 7.85
CA LEU A 302 -12.78 -4.75 7.89
C LEU A 302 -12.77 -3.65 6.82
N VAL A 303 -11.69 -2.86 6.71
CA VAL A 303 -11.63 -1.79 5.70
C VAL A 303 -11.61 -2.36 4.27
N THR A 304 -10.94 -3.49 4.05
CA THR A 304 -10.93 -4.17 2.75
C THR A 304 -12.31 -4.71 2.41
N LEU A 305 -13.03 -5.26 3.38
CA LEU A 305 -14.39 -5.76 3.23
C LEU A 305 -15.37 -4.64 2.90
N ILE A 306 -15.25 -3.47 3.53
CA ILE A 306 -16.06 -2.29 3.20
C ILE A 306 -15.90 -1.93 1.72
N TYR A 307 -14.67 -1.89 1.21
CA TYR A 307 -14.44 -1.64 -0.22
C TYR A 307 -14.92 -2.78 -1.12
N LEU A 308 -14.73 -4.04 -0.72
CA LEU A 308 -15.27 -5.19 -1.46
C LEU A 308 -16.79 -5.07 -1.63
N ILE A 309 -17.51 -4.72 -0.56
CA ILE A 309 -18.95 -4.47 -0.59
C ILE A 309 -19.25 -3.25 -1.48
N GLY A 310 -18.53 -2.14 -1.34
CA GLY A 310 -18.72 -0.94 -2.17
C GLY A 310 -18.50 -1.18 -3.67
N LEU A 311 -17.54 -2.04 -4.02
CA LEU A 311 -17.25 -2.44 -5.39
C LEU A 311 -18.34 -3.34 -5.99
N THR A 312 -18.99 -4.16 -5.18
CA THR A 312 -20.04 -5.11 -5.61
C THR A 312 -21.45 -4.53 -5.50
N ALA A 313 -21.67 -3.55 -4.63
CA ALA A 313 -22.97 -2.92 -4.42
C ALA A 313 -23.47 -2.17 -5.66
N ARG A 314 -24.74 -2.39 -6.02
CA ARG A 314 -25.39 -1.71 -7.16
C ARG A 314 -25.64 -0.22 -6.91
N ARG A 315 -26.01 0.13 -5.67
CA ARG A 315 -26.21 1.52 -5.26
C ARG A 315 -24.91 2.05 -4.68
N LYS A 316 -24.48 3.21 -5.15
CA LYS A 316 -23.25 3.89 -4.71
C LYS A 316 -23.60 5.27 -4.14
N PRO A 317 -24.25 5.31 -2.96
CA PRO A 317 -24.58 6.56 -2.30
C PRO A 317 -23.29 7.32 -1.92
N GLN A 318 -23.39 8.65 -1.87
CA GLN A 318 -22.26 9.53 -1.58
C GLN A 318 -22.68 10.60 -0.56
N ILE A 319 -21.73 11.03 0.27
CA ILE A 319 -21.86 12.15 1.19
C ILE A 319 -20.90 13.24 0.71
N GLY A 320 -21.44 14.33 0.18
CA GLY A 320 -20.63 15.37 -0.47
C GLY A 320 -19.92 14.81 -1.71
N ARG A 321 -18.58 14.78 -1.67
CA ARG A 321 -17.73 14.22 -2.75
C ARG A 321 -17.30 12.77 -2.50
N LEU A 322 -17.46 12.26 -1.27
CA LEU A 322 -16.98 10.94 -0.88
C LEU A 322 -18.07 9.88 -1.04
N GLY A 323 -17.69 8.70 -1.52
CA GLY A 323 -18.51 7.49 -1.40
C GLY A 323 -18.75 7.13 0.07
N ILE A 324 -19.93 6.56 0.38
CA ILE A 324 -20.22 6.08 1.75
C ILE A 324 -19.21 5.01 2.19
N ASP A 325 -18.73 4.20 1.25
CA ASP A 325 -17.63 3.25 1.43
C ASP A 325 -16.34 3.94 1.91
N SER A 326 -15.91 5.02 1.25
CA SER A 326 -14.76 5.82 1.68
C SER A 326 -14.95 6.43 3.07
N VAL A 327 -16.14 6.96 3.36
CA VAL A 327 -16.47 7.50 4.69
C VAL A 327 -16.40 6.41 5.76
N ALA A 328 -16.96 5.23 5.48
CA ALA A 328 -16.94 4.09 6.39
C ALA A 328 -15.50 3.57 6.64
N VAL A 329 -14.64 3.57 5.61
CA VAL A 329 -13.22 3.22 5.76
C VAL A 329 -12.49 4.21 6.65
N VAL A 330 -12.67 5.52 6.44
CA VAL A 330 -12.06 6.55 7.30
C VAL A 330 -12.55 6.40 8.74
N ALA A 331 -13.85 6.21 8.95
CA ALA A 331 -14.42 5.99 10.29
C ALA A 331 -13.84 4.73 10.96
N CYS A 332 -13.72 3.64 10.22
CA CYS A 332 -13.12 2.38 10.70
C CYS A 332 -11.64 2.55 11.05
N TYR A 333 -10.89 3.31 10.24
CA TYR A 333 -9.49 3.62 10.54
C TYR A 333 -9.34 4.49 11.79
N VAL A 334 -10.15 5.54 11.96
CA VAL A 334 -10.16 6.36 13.18
C VAL A 334 -10.54 5.52 14.39
N LEU A 335 -11.52 4.63 14.27
CA LEU A 335 -11.87 3.67 15.31
C LEU A 335 -10.68 2.74 15.63
N SER A 336 -9.94 2.27 14.63
CA SER A 336 -8.74 1.44 14.86
C SER A 336 -7.71 2.16 15.71
N LEU A 337 -7.47 3.44 15.45
CA LEU A 337 -6.56 4.25 16.26
C LEU A 337 -7.06 4.39 17.69
N ALA A 338 -8.36 4.62 17.89
CA ALA A 338 -8.95 4.69 19.23
C ALA A 338 -8.81 3.36 19.99
N VAL A 339 -9.03 2.22 19.33
CA VAL A 339 -8.88 0.89 19.95
C VAL A 339 -7.42 0.59 20.26
N TYR A 340 -6.48 0.88 19.35
CA TYR A 340 -5.04 0.72 19.63
C TYR A 340 -4.58 1.58 20.80
N PHE A 341 -5.17 2.75 20.98
CA PHE A 341 -4.87 3.61 22.12
C PHE A 341 -5.37 3.01 23.43
N ALA A 342 -6.58 2.43 23.43
CA ALA A 342 -7.17 1.81 24.60
C ALA A 342 -6.57 0.44 24.97
N ALA A 343 -5.96 -0.26 24.00
CA ALA A 343 -5.35 -1.58 24.19
C ALA A 343 -3.87 -1.54 24.66
N ARG A 344 -3.33 -0.36 24.91
CA ARG A 344 -2.00 -0.14 25.52
C ARG A 344 -2.08 -0.17 27.04
#